data_AF-A0ABD5P480-F1
#
_entry.id   AF-A0ABD5P480-F1
#
_cell.length_a   1.000
_cell.length_b   1.000
_cell.length_c   1.000
_cell.angle_alpha   90.00
_cell.angle_beta   90.00
_cell.angle_gamma   90.00
#
_symmetry.space_group_name_H-M   'P 1'
#
loop_
_entity.id
_entity.type
_entity.pdbx_description
1 polymer ?
#
loop_
_entity_poly.entity_id
_entity_poly.type
_entity_poly.pdbx_seq_one_letter_code
_entity_poly.pdbx_strand_id
1 'polypeptide(L)' 'MGLTDFLSDLLAGTDSQAPVSSLSAGDGSAVIVYECRHCGTTVGSETACCPSCQSENIVEYAIE' A
#
# COMPACT_ATOMS: atom_id res chain seq x y z
N MET A 1 -12.17 -13.33 -27.97
CA MET A 1 -12.48 -12.87 -26.60
C MET A 1 -11.65 -11.63 -26.36
N GLY A 2 -12.28 -10.45 -26.39
CA GLY A 2 -11.60 -9.16 -26.58
C GLY A 2 -11.19 -8.50 -25.27
N LEU A 3 -10.09 -7.75 -25.32
CA LEU A 3 -9.53 -6.94 -24.22
C LEU A 3 -10.51 -5.89 -23.66
N THR A 4 -11.63 -5.67 -24.34
CA THR A 4 -12.70 -4.73 -23.97
C THR A 4 -13.50 -5.16 -22.74
N ASP A 5 -13.53 -6.46 -22.42
CA ASP A 5 -14.26 -6.98 -21.26
C ASP A 5 -13.55 -6.61 -19.95
N PHE A 6 -12.22 -6.75 -19.91
CA PHE A 6 -11.39 -6.43 -18.74
C PHE A 6 -11.41 -4.93 -18.38
N LEU A 7 -11.57 -4.05 -19.36
CA LEU A 7 -11.61 -2.59 -19.12
C LEU A 7 -12.93 -2.15 -18.48
N SER A 8 -14.02 -2.87 -18.72
CA SER A 8 -15.34 -2.50 -18.19
C SER A 8 -15.45 -2.80 -16.69
N ASP A 9 -14.79 -3.86 -16.21
CA ASP A 9 -14.79 -4.25 -14.80
C ASP A 9 -13.97 -3.26 -13.92
N LEU A 10 -12.84 -2.78 -14.45
CA LEU A 10 -11.99 -1.81 -13.75
C LEU A 10 -12.63 -0.42 -13.57
N LEU A 11 -13.46 0.02 -14.51
CA LEU A 11 -14.15 1.32 -14.41
C LEU A 11 -15.50 1.23 -13.70
N ALA A 12 -16.14 0.07 -13.63
CA ALA A 12 -17.40 -0.13 -12.92
C ALA A 12 -17.24 -0.11 -11.38
N GLY A 13 -16.01 -0.19 -10.87
CA GLY A 13 -15.68 -0.26 -9.45
C GLY A 13 -15.32 1.07 -8.75
N THR A 14 -15.46 2.23 -9.40
CA THR A 14 -15.12 3.53 -8.76
C THR A 14 -16.37 4.36 -8.42
N ASP A 15 -17.28 3.80 -7.63
CA ASP A 15 -18.25 4.56 -6.84
C ASP A 15 -18.17 4.13 -5.38
N SER A 16 -17.13 4.59 -4.70
CA SER A 16 -17.13 4.75 -3.25
C SER A 16 -15.90 5.55 -2.89
N GLN A 17 -16.15 6.84 -2.72
CA GLN A 17 -15.24 7.78 -2.07
C GLN A 17 -14.92 7.26 -0.68
N ALA A 18 -13.89 6.41 -0.56
CA ALA A 18 -13.16 6.32 0.68
C ALA A 18 -12.71 7.75 1.02
N PRO A 19 -12.86 8.21 2.26
CA PRO A 19 -12.10 9.38 2.67
C PRO A 19 -10.65 8.96 2.53
N VAL A 20 -10.00 9.32 1.43
CA VAL A 20 -8.56 9.44 1.40
C VAL A 20 -8.31 10.48 2.47
N SER A 21 -8.00 10.00 3.67
CA SER A 21 -7.54 10.81 4.78
C SER A 21 -6.57 11.77 4.16
N SER A 22 -6.95 13.05 4.13
CA SER A 22 -6.20 14.10 3.49
C SER A 22 -4.76 13.93 3.93
N LEU A 23 -3.94 13.37 3.04
CA LEU A 23 -2.50 13.41 3.18
C LEU A 23 -2.21 14.88 2.96
N SER A 24 -2.27 15.65 4.05
CA SER A 24 -1.81 17.01 4.10
C SER A 24 -0.36 16.95 3.63
N ALA A 25 -0.16 17.27 2.35
CA ALA A 25 1.13 17.66 1.81
C ALA A 25 1.58 18.86 2.64
N GLY A 26 2.40 18.61 3.64
CA GLY A 26 2.55 19.58 4.72
C GLY A 26 3.50 19.13 5.81
N ASP A 27 4.70 18.72 5.42
CA ASP A 27 5.99 19.08 6.02
C ASP A 27 7.06 18.34 5.21
N GLY A 28 8.23 18.93 4.96
CA GLY A 28 9.33 18.28 4.21
C GLY A 28 10.00 17.11 4.96
N SER A 29 9.21 16.38 5.76
CA SER A 29 9.61 15.26 6.57
C SER A 29 9.33 13.97 5.79
N ALA A 30 10.39 13.26 5.44
CA ALA A 30 10.30 11.99 4.73
C ALA A 30 9.45 10.99 5.54
N VAL A 31 8.45 10.39 4.90
CA VAL A 31 7.62 9.37 5.56
C VAL A 31 8.35 8.03 5.46
N ILE A 32 8.64 7.42 6.60
CA ILE A 32 9.26 6.10 6.65
C ILE A 32 8.19 5.02 6.60
N VAL A 33 8.29 4.12 5.62
CA VAL A 33 7.36 3.01 5.40
C VAL A 33 8.10 1.70 5.65
N TYR A 34 7.47 0.79 6.39
CA TYR A 34 7.96 -0.57 6.62
C TYR A 34 7.06 -1.56 5.89
N GLU A 35 7.63 -2.44 5.07
CA GLU A 35 6.87 -3.36 4.22
C GLU A 35 7.50 -4.75 4.18
N CYS A 36 6.67 -5.79 4.21
CA CYS A 36 7.13 -7.15 3.97
C CYS A 36 7.39 -7.39 2.48
N ARG A 37 8.63 -7.73 2.11
CA ARG A 37 8.97 -8.05 0.71
C ARG A 37 8.32 -9.30 0.16
N HIS A 38 7.81 -10.17 1.04
CA HIS A 38 7.26 -11.44 0.62
C HIS A 38 5.81 -11.32 0.15
N CYS A 39 4.99 -10.54 0.87
CA CYS A 39 3.56 -10.43 0.60
C CYS A 39 3.05 -8.99 0.38
N GLY A 40 3.91 -7.98 0.51
CA GLY A 40 3.56 -6.57 0.31
C GLY A 40 2.79 -5.94 1.47
N THR A 41 2.68 -6.61 2.62
CA THR A 41 1.97 -6.05 3.77
C THR A 41 2.82 -4.96 4.44
N THR A 42 2.26 -3.76 4.58
CA THR A 42 2.83 -2.69 5.40
C THR A 42 2.73 -3.05 6.88
N VAL A 43 3.82 -2.85 7.62
CA VAL A 43 3.94 -3.18 9.04
C VAL A 43 4.42 -1.96 9.84
N GLY A 44 4.47 -2.08 11.16
CA GLY A 44 5.04 -1.04 12.03
C GLY A 44 6.57 -1.15 12.13
N SER A 45 7.23 -0.07 12.56
CA SER A 45 8.69 0.04 12.72
C SER A 45 9.31 -1.02 13.65
N GLU A 46 8.57 -1.48 14.66
CA GLU A 46 9.03 -2.48 15.62
C GLU A 46 8.73 -3.93 15.17
N THR A 47 8.19 -4.11 13.96
CA THR A 47 7.77 -5.42 13.47
C THR A 47 8.94 -6.17 12.85
N ALA A 48 9.46 -7.17 13.55
CA ALA A 48 10.50 -8.07 13.03
C ALA A 48 9.95 -9.19 12.13
N CYS A 49 8.68 -9.56 12.28
CA CYS A 49 8.05 -10.65 11.53
C CYS A 49 6.66 -10.25 11.04
N CYS A 50 6.38 -10.46 9.76
CA CYS A 50 5.14 -10.08 9.13
C CYS A 50 3.95 -10.85 9.74
N PRO A 51 2.94 -10.17 10.30
CA PRO A 51 1.78 -10.85 10.90
C PRO A 51 0.90 -11.58 9.87
N SER A 52 1.01 -11.22 8.59
CA SER A 52 0.20 -11.82 7.51
C SER A 52 0.80 -13.10 6.93
N CYS A 53 2.13 -13.16 6.77
CA CYS A 53 2.80 -14.29 6.12
C CYS A 53 3.91 -14.95 6.96
N GLN A 54 4.17 -14.44 8.16
CA GLN A 54 5.21 -14.91 9.09
C GLN A 54 6.64 -14.85 8.53
N SER A 55 6.87 -14.04 7.48
CA SER A 55 8.21 -13.78 6.95
C SER A 55 8.92 -12.68 7.73
N GLU A 56 10.21 -12.83 7.95
CA GLU A 56 11.09 -11.85 8.60
C GLU A 56 11.71 -10.85 7.61
N ASN A 57 11.33 -10.93 6.33
CA ASN A 57 11.84 -10.07 5.28
C ASN A 57 11.08 -8.74 5.23
N ILE A 58 11.36 -7.87 6.19
CA ILE A 58 10.80 -6.51 6.29
C ILE A 58 11.84 -5.51 5.77
N VAL A 59 11.41 -4.62 4.87
CA VAL A 59 12.22 -3.50 4.37
C VAL A 59 11.67 -2.18 4.86
N GLU A 60 12.58 -1.22 5.00
CA GLU A 60 12.30 0.17 5.33
C GLU A 60 12.65 1.04 4.10
N TYR A 61 11.77 1.97 3.73
CA TYR A 61 12.07 3.00 2.74
C TYR A 61 11.43 4.33 3.09
N ALA A 62 12.09 5.41 2.69
CA ALA A 62 11.61 6.76 2.83
C ALA A 62 10.89 7.19 1.53
N ILE A 63 9.73 7.84 1.66
CA ILE A 63 9.08 8.55 0.57
C ILE A 63 9.25 10.05 0.76
N GLU A 64 9.70 10.73 -0.30
CA GLU A 64 9.90 12.19 -0.40
C GLU A 64 8.79 12.84 -1.23
#